data_AF-A0A4R9B0F2-F1
#
_entry.id   AF-A0A4R9B0F2-F1
#
_cell.length_a   1.000
_cell.length_b   1.000
_cell.length_c   1.000
_cell.angle_alpha   90.00
_cell.angle_beta   90.00
_cell.angle_gamma   90.00
#
_symmetry.space_group_name_H-M   'P 1'
#
loop_
_entity.id
_entity.type
_entity.pdbx_description
1 polymer ?
#
loop_
_entity_poly.entity_id
_entity_poly.type
_entity_poly.pdbx_seq_one_letter_code
_entity_poly.pdbx_strand_id
1 'polypeptide(L)'
;MAQTSNGKPTSVSTSRDKKKVKKALARAEKSVQAARKAVAHSSAKLRKEAKALSKQTQKLAAKHEKAAGKLAAATENARFQATPAKKSSPGAPLGAALPRPSAPTLAELRQEAKKHKIVGYTRLNKADLMAKLESARP
;
A
#
# COMPACT_ATOMS: atom_id res chain seq x y z
N MET A 1 -21.43 70.26 -38.75
CA MET A 1 -22.72 69.59 -38.47
C MET A 1 -22.41 68.13 -38.16
N ALA A 2 -22.60 67.71 -36.89
CA ALA A 2 -23.52 66.63 -36.46
C ALA A 2 -23.13 65.23 -36.97
N GLN A 3 -23.03 64.15 -36.18
CA GLN A 3 -23.95 63.68 -35.15
C GLN A 3 -23.22 62.75 -34.16
N THR A 4 -23.45 62.91 -32.85
CA THR A 4 -23.09 61.94 -31.81
C THR A 4 -24.31 61.07 -31.52
N SER A 5 -24.27 59.80 -31.94
CA SER A 5 -25.35 58.84 -31.63
C SER A 5 -25.16 58.29 -30.21
N ASN A 6 -25.66 59.02 -29.21
CA ASN A 6 -25.84 58.51 -27.85
C ASN A 6 -27.02 57.52 -27.84
N GLY A 7 -26.73 56.25 -28.15
CA GLY A 7 -27.68 55.15 -28.02
C GLY A 7 -27.98 54.86 -26.55
N LYS A 8 -29.06 55.42 -26.03
CA LYS A 8 -29.60 55.08 -24.70
C LYS A 8 -30.00 53.59 -24.69
N PRO A 9 -29.46 52.74 -23.79
CA PRO A 9 -29.83 51.34 -23.75
C PRO A 9 -31.30 51.21 -23.36
N THR A 10 -32.10 50.62 -24.25
CA THR A 10 -33.52 50.37 -24.03
C THR A 10 -33.71 49.40 -22.86
N SER A 11 -34.61 49.72 -21.92
CA SER A 11 -34.75 49.02 -20.61
C SER A 11 -35.05 47.51 -20.71
N VAL A 12 -35.41 47.02 -21.89
CA VAL A 12 -35.71 45.62 -22.20
C VAL A 12 -34.45 44.75 -22.31
N SER A 13 -33.26 45.32 -22.59
CA SER A 13 -32.00 44.56 -22.63
C SER A 13 -31.51 44.20 -21.22
N THR A 14 -31.47 45.20 -20.33
CA THR A 14 -31.01 45.02 -18.94
C THR A 14 -31.84 43.99 -18.15
N SER A 15 -33.15 43.87 -18.42
CA SER A 15 -34.00 42.87 -17.77
C SER A 15 -33.76 41.44 -18.29
N ARG A 16 -33.51 41.27 -19.60
CA ARG A 16 -33.13 39.97 -20.19
C ARG A 16 -31.76 39.53 -19.69
N ASP A 17 -30.82 40.45 -19.55
CA ASP A 17 -29.49 40.16 -19.02
C ASP A 17 -29.54 39.79 -17.53
N LYS A 18 -30.36 40.49 -16.72
CA LYS A 18 -30.63 40.08 -15.33
C LYS A 18 -31.18 38.65 -15.21
N LYS A 19 -32.08 38.23 -16.10
CA LYS A 19 -32.60 36.84 -16.13
C LYS A 19 -31.51 35.83 -16.51
N LYS A 20 -30.67 36.15 -17.50
CA LYS A 20 -29.53 35.29 -17.88
C LYS A 20 -28.53 35.15 -16.73
N VAL A 21 -28.20 36.25 -16.06
CA VAL A 21 -27.30 36.25 -14.90
C VAL A 21 -27.85 35.39 -13.76
N LYS A 22 -29.13 35.54 -13.40
CA LYS A 22 -29.76 34.68 -12.38
C LYS A 22 -29.72 33.19 -12.75
N LYS A 23 -29.96 32.86 -14.02
CA LYS A 23 -29.89 31.47 -14.51
C LYS A 23 -28.45 30.92 -14.49
N ALA A 24 -27.47 31.74 -14.83
CA ALA A 24 -26.05 31.37 -14.77
C ALA A 24 -25.61 31.13 -13.32
N LEU A 25 -26.02 32.01 -12.39
CA LEU A 25 -25.74 31.88 -10.96
C LEU A 25 -26.35 30.58 -10.40
N ALA A 26 -27.63 30.31 -10.68
CA ALA A 26 -28.28 29.07 -10.24
C ALA A 26 -27.61 27.80 -10.81
N ARG A 27 -27.08 27.85 -12.04
CA ARG A 27 -26.31 26.74 -12.61
C ARG A 27 -24.95 26.56 -11.94
N ALA A 28 -24.27 27.67 -11.64
CA ALA A 28 -23.01 27.64 -10.90
C ALA A 28 -23.21 27.05 -9.50
N GLU A 29 -24.22 27.49 -8.75
CA GLU A 29 -24.55 26.96 -7.43
C GLU A 29 -24.84 25.45 -7.46
N LYS A 30 -25.65 24.98 -8.42
CA LYS A 30 -25.91 23.54 -8.58
C LYS A 30 -24.64 22.76 -8.86
N SER A 31 -23.75 23.30 -9.68
CA SER A 31 -22.47 22.67 -10.01
C SER A 31 -21.56 22.59 -8.78
N VAL A 32 -21.49 23.66 -7.98
CA VAL A 32 -20.73 23.67 -6.71
C VAL A 32 -21.32 22.69 -5.70
N GLN A 33 -22.64 22.61 -5.56
CA GLN A 33 -23.28 21.63 -4.68
C GLN A 33 -23.00 20.19 -5.12
N ALA A 34 -23.06 19.91 -6.41
CA ALA A 34 -22.73 18.59 -6.95
C ALA A 34 -21.26 18.23 -6.67
N ALA A 35 -20.32 19.16 -6.89
CA ALA A 35 -18.92 18.96 -6.57
C ALA A 35 -18.70 18.71 -5.07
N ARG A 36 -19.34 19.49 -4.18
CA ARG A 36 -19.28 19.29 -2.73
C ARG A 36 -19.81 17.91 -2.32
N LYS A 37 -20.93 17.47 -2.91
CA LYS A 37 -21.47 16.12 -2.65
C LYS A 37 -20.50 15.04 -3.12
N ALA A 38 -19.91 15.17 -4.30
CA ALA A 38 -18.92 14.22 -4.81
C ALA A 38 -17.68 14.13 -3.89
N VAL A 39 -17.15 15.27 -3.45
CA VAL A 39 -16.05 15.32 -2.48
C VAL A 39 -16.45 14.69 -1.15
N ALA A 40 -17.65 14.98 -0.65
CA ALA A 40 -18.16 14.38 0.59
C ALA A 40 -18.22 12.85 0.48
N HIS A 41 -18.78 12.32 -0.61
CA HIS A 41 -18.85 10.87 -0.86
C HIS A 41 -17.45 10.24 -0.97
N SER A 42 -16.54 10.86 -1.72
CA SER A 42 -15.16 10.39 -1.85
C SER A 42 -14.44 10.38 -0.49
N SER A 43 -14.52 11.49 0.24
CA SER A 43 -13.90 11.60 1.57
C SER A 43 -14.49 10.59 2.58
N ALA A 44 -15.78 10.27 2.47
CA ALA A 44 -16.42 9.29 3.33
C ALA A 44 -15.93 7.87 3.00
N LYS A 45 -15.75 7.55 1.71
CA LYS A 45 -15.19 6.27 1.27
C LYS A 45 -13.74 6.11 1.75
N LEU A 46 -12.90 7.12 1.54
CA LEU A 46 -11.50 7.12 2.01
C LEU A 46 -11.42 6.96 3.54
N ARG A 47 -12.28 7.64 4.30
CA ARG A 47 -12.33 7.48 5.75
C ARG A 47 -12.73 6.08 6.19
N LYS A 48 -13.62 5.41 5.47
CA LYS A 48 -13.99 4.01 5.75
C LYS A 48 -12.83 3.06 5.47
N GLU A 49 -12.15 3.22 4.33
CA GLU A 49 -10.98 2.43 3.96
C GLU A 49 -9.83 2.63 4.95
N ALA A 50 -9.53 3.87 5.32
CA ALA A 50 -8.52 4.19 6.33
C ALA A 50 -8.80 3.51 7.68
N LYS A 51 -10.06 3.53 8.14
CA LYS A 51 -10.47 2.83 9.37
C LYS A 51 -10.33 1.31 9.24
N ALA A 52 -10.67 0.74 8.09
CA ALA A 52 -10.53 -0.70 7.85
C ALA A 52 -9.05 -1.13 7.86
N LEU A 53 -8.19 -0.38 7.17
CA LEU A 53 -6.74 -0.60 7.15
C LEU A 53 -6.15 -0.45 8.56
N SER A 54 -6.51 0.60 9.30
CA SER A 54 -6.06 0.80 10.69
C SER A 54 -6.45 -0.37 11.59
N LYS A 55 -7.66 -0.92 11.45
CA LYS A 55 -8.06 -2.13 12.19
C LYS A 55 -7.24 -3.36 11.79
N GLN A 56 -6.93 -3.52 10.50
CA GLN A 56 -6.12 -4.63 10.02
C GLN A 56 -4.67 -4.52 10.55
N THR A 57 -4.07 -3.34 10.48
CA THR A 57 -2.72 -3.11 10.99
C THR A 57 -2.65 -3.29 12.49
N GLN A 58 -3.62 -2.81 13.26
CA GLN A 58 -3.69 -3.05 14.71
C GLN A 58 -3.77 -4.55 15.03
N LYS A 59 -4.58 -5.33 14.29
CA LYS A 59 -4.68 -6.78 14.46
C LYS A 59 -3.36 -7.49 14.12
N LEU A 60 -2.70 -7.09 13.04
CA LEU A 60 -1.40 -7.65 12.66
C LEU A 60 -0.34 -7.29 13.70
N ALA A 61 -0.25 -6.02 14.11
CA ALA A 61 0.67 -5.57 15.15
C ALA A 61 0.49 -6.39 16.43
N ALA A 62 -0.75 -6.56 16.92
CA ALA A 62 -1.03 -7.39 18.09
C ALA A 62 -0.62 -8.87 17.90
N LYS A 63 -0.73 -9.42 16.69
CA LYS A 63 -0.23 -10.78 16.40
C LYS A 63 1.29 -10.83 16.42
N HIS A 64 1.96 -9.84 15.86
CA HIS A 64 3.41 -9.72 15.86
C HIS A 64 3.96 -9.55 17.27
N GLU A 65 3.36 -8.69 18.10
CA GLU A 65 3.73 -8.53 19.51
C GLU A 65 3.57 -9.84 20.29
N LYS A 66 2.45 -10.56 20.10
CA LYS A 66 2.25 -11.87 20.74
C LYS A 66 3.27 -12.90 20.27
N ALA A 67 3.60 -12.93 18.99
CA ALA A 67 4.61 -13.83 18.45
C ALA A 67 6.01 -13.47 18.97
N ALA A 68 6.35 -12.18 19.00
CA ALA A 68 7.61 -11.68 19.55
C ALA A 68 7.73 -12.02 21.05
N GLY A 69 6.67 -11.83 21.83
CA GLY A 69 6.65 -12.22 23.25
C GLY A 69 6.84 -13.73 23.46
N LYS A 70 6.22 -14.57 22.63
CA LYS A 70 6.43 -16.03 22.67
C LYS A 70 7.87 -16.41 22.30
N LEU A 71 8.44 -15.78 21.28
CA LEU A 71 9.83 -16.02 20.88
C LEU A 71 10.81 -15.55 21.96
N ALA A 72 10.58 -14.38 22.55
CA ALA A 72 11.39 -13.89 23.66
C ALA A 72 11.31 -14.84 24.87
N ALA A 73 10.10 -15.27 25.26
CA ALA A 73 9.92 -16.24 26.34
C ALA A 73 10.57 -17.60 26.03
N ALA A 74 10.47 -18.11 24.80
CA ALA A 74 11.13 -19.34 24.39
C ALA A 74 12.66 -19.20 24.39
N THR A 75 13.18 -18.04 23.98
CA THR A 75 14.62 -17.74 23.96
C THR A 75 15.18 -17.62 25.38
N GLU A 76 14.47 -16.93 26.29
CA GLU A 76 14.84 -16.87 27.70
C GLU A 76 14.74 -18.25 28.36
N ASN A 77 13.67 -19.02 28.13
CA ASN A 77 13.57 -20.39 28.64
C ASN A 77 14.70 -21.29 28.12
N ALA A 78 15.09 -21.17 26.85
CA ALA A 78 16.24 -21.88 26.31
C ALA A 78 17.57 -21.42 26.97
N ARG A 79 17.69 -20.13 27.30
CA ARG A 79 18.82 -19.57 28.02
C ARG A 79 18.90 -20.06 29.47
N PHE A 80 17.76 -20.19 30.17
CA PHE A 80 17.71 -20.72 31.54
C PHE A 80 17.91 -22.24 31.60
N GLN A 81 17.46 -22.99 30.57
CA GLN A 81 17.74 -24.43 30.43
C GLN A 81 19.20 -24.70 30.03
N ALA A 82 19.86 -23.75 29.37
CA ALA A 82 21.30 -23.76 29.15
C ALA A 82 22.05 -23.36 30.43
N THR A 83 22.13 -24.28 31.39
CA THR A 83 23.09 -24.13 32.50
C THR A 83 24.53 -24.06 31.94
N PRO A 84 25.41 -23.19 32.47
CA PRO A 84 26.77 -23.05 31.97
C PRO A 84 27.62 -24.22 32.47
N ALA A 85 27.64 -25.32 31.72
CA ALA A 85 28.70 -26.31 31.87
C ALA A 85 30.03 -25.67 31.43
N LYS A 86 30.89 -25.44 32.43
CA LYS A 86 32.19 -24.79 32.36
C LYS A 86 33.16 -25.54 31.43
N LYS A 87 34.02 -24.74 30.76
CA LYS A 87 35.36 -25.01 30.17
C LYS A 87 35.44 -25.30 28.65
N SER A 88 35.86 -24.31 27.87
CA SER A 88 37.25 -24.23 27.37
C SER A 88 37.52 -23.00 26.47
N SER A 89 38.65 -22.34 26.77
CA SER A 89 39.48 -21.45 25.93
C SER A 89 38.93 -20.13 25.33
N PRO A 90 39.62 -18.98 25.53
CA PRO A 90 39.43 -17.78 24.72
C PRO A 90 40.22 -17.95 23.41
N GLY A 91 39.58 -18.43 22.36
CA GLY A 91 40.21 -18.65 21.06
C GLY A 91 39.30 -18.29 19.90
N ALA A 92 39.56 -17.14 19.29
CA ALA A 92 39.19 -16.70 17.94
C ALA A 92 37.70 -16.45 17.59
N PRO A 93 37.38 -15.36 16.86
CA PRO A 93 36.06 -15.13 16.30
C PRO A 93 35.95 -15.94 15.00
N LEU A 94 35.31 -17.10 15.05
CA LEU A 94 35.04 -17.91 13.87
C LEU A 94 33.56 -17.91 13.54
N GLY A 95 33.25 -17.24 12.42
CA GLY A 95 32.30 -17.74 11.43
C GLY A 95 30.83 -17.61 11.79
N ALA A 96 30.15 -16.72 11.09
CA ALA A 96 28.71 -16.79 10.87
C ALA A 96 28.31 -18.24 10.61
N ALA A 97 27.48 -18.81 11.48
CA ALA A 97 26.85 -20.10 11.26
C ALA A 97 25.97 -19.99 10.01
N LEU A 98 26.52 -20.44 8.87
CA LEU A 98 25.78 -20.72 7.65
C LEU A 98 24.62 -21.67 8.03
N PRO A 99 23.35 -21.32 7.74
CA PRO A 99 22.28 -22.26 7.95
C PRO A 99 22.49 -23.46 7.03
N ARG A 100 22.34 -24.67 7.60
CA ARG A 100 22.25 -25.95 6.86
C ARG A 100 21.45 -25.78 5.56
N PRO A 101 21.78 -26.47 4.46
CA PRO A 101 20.96 -26.50 3.25
C PRO A 101 19.67 -27.32 3.50
N SER A 102 18.79 -26.83 4.36
CA SER A 102 17.46 -27.38 4.58
C SER A 102 16.53 -26.75 3.55
N ALA A 103 16.17 -27.52 2.53
CA ALA A 103 15.14 -27.26 1.52
C ALA A 103 15.05 -25.81 0.99
N PRO A 104 15.33 -25.57 -0.31
CA PRO A 104 15.38 -24.22 -0.85
C PRO A 104 14.12 -23.42 -0.52
N THR A 105 14.31 -22.22 0.01
CA THR A 105 13.19 -21.34 0.35
C THR A 105 12.50 -20.86 -0.92
N LEU A 106 11.23 -20.48 -0.83
CA LEU A 106 10.50 -19.99 -2.01
C LEU A 106 11.11 -18.70 -2.59
N ALA A 107 11.80 -17.91 -1.75
CA ALA A 107 12.57 -16.76 -2.20
C ALA A 107 13.80 -17.17 -3.02
N GLU A 108 14.57 -18.15 -2.54
CA GLU A 108 15.72 -18.71 -3.27
C GLU A 108 15.30 -19.32 -4.60
N LEU A 109 14.20 -20.09 -4.64
CA LEU A 109 13.67 -20.67 -5.87
C LEU A 109 13.28 -19.59 -6.90
N ARG A 110 12.75 -18.45 -6.44
CA ARG A 110 12.43 -17.32 -7.34
C ARG A 110 13.68 -16.61 -7.84
N GLN A 111 14.70 -16.46 -7.00
CA GLN A 111 15.98 -15.88 -7.42
C GLN A 111 16.67 -16.78 -8.44
N GLU A 112 16.65 -18.08 -8.22
CA GLU A 112 17.20 -19.06 -9.15
C GLU A 112 16.40 -19.05 -10.47
N ALA A 113 15.07 -19.05 -10.40
CA ALA A 113 14.22 -18.95 -11.59
C ALA A 113 14.45 -17.66 -12.39
N LYS A 114 14.81 -16.56 -11.72
CA LYS A 114 15.22 -15.32 -12.38
C LYS A 114 16.56 -15.48 -13.13
N LYS A 115 17.54 -16.20 -12.57
CA LYS A 115 18.81 -16.49 -13.25
C LYS A 115 18.60 -17.36 -14.49
N HIS A 116 17.71 -18.34 -14.40
CA HIS A 116 17.31 -19.23 -15.51
C HIS A 116 16.28 -18.62 -16.47
N LYS A 117 15.96 -17.32 -16.34
CA LYS A 117 15.02 -16.58 -17.21
C LYS A 117 13.64 -17.23 -17.35
N ILE A 118 13.14 -17.90 -16.30
CA ILE A 118 11.83 -18.53 -16.29
C ILE A 118 10.74 -17.46 -16.24
N VAL A 119 9.90 -17.38 -17.27
CA VAL A 119 8.82 -16.37 -17.34
C VAL A 119 7.70 -16.67 -16.33
N GLY A 120 7.21 -15.62 -15.67
CA GLY A 120 6.10 -15.73 -14.72
C GLY A 120 6.46 -16.29 -13.35
N TYR A 121 7.77 -16.43 -13.04
CA TYR A 121 8.27 -17.03 -11.79
C TYR A 121 7.71 -16.41 -10.50
N THR A 122 7.26 -15.15 -10.52
CA THR A 122 6.67 -14.48 -9.35
C THR A 122 5.29 -15.01 -8.98
N ARG A 123 4.55 -15.57 -9.95
CA ARG A 123 3.17 -16.08 -9.78
C ARG A 123 3.12 -17.59 -9.52
N LEU A 124 4.25 -18.29 -9.63
CA LEU A 124 4.34 -19.74 -9.47
C LEU A 124 4.44 -20.14 -7.99
N ASN A 125 3.88 -21.32 -7.67
CA ASN A 125 3.99 -21.93 -6.35
C ASN A 125 5.37 -22.62 -6.18
N LYS A 126 5.65 -23.15 -4.98
CA LYS A 126 6.95 -23.79 -4.67
C LYS A 126 7.23 -24.99 -5.58
N ALA A 127 6.23 -25.82 -5.85
CA ALA A 127 6.38 -27.04 -6.64
C ALA A 127 6.62 -26.74 -8.12
N ASP A 128 5.84 -25.83 -8.70
CA ASP A 128 5.98 -25.41 -10.10
C ASP A 128 7.34 -24.76 -10.36
N LEU A 129 7.87 -24.00 -9.40
CA LEU A 129 9.20 -23.42 -9.49
C LEU A 129 10.29 -24.50 -9.50
N MET A 130 10.17 -25.54 -8.67
CA MET A 130 11.13 -26.64 -8.65
C MET A 130 11.08 -27.43 -9.96
N ALA A 131 9.89 -27.79 -10.45
CA ALA A 131 9.72 -28.51 -11.71
C ALA A 131 10.28 -27.75 -12.92
N LYS A 132 10.01 -26.42 -13.00
CA LYS A 132 10.57 -25.60 -14.09
C LYS A 132 12.08 -25.44 -13.99
N LEU A 133 12.63 -25.32 -12.78
CA LEU A 133 14.07 -25.26 -12.57
C LEU A 133 14.77 -26.57 -12.91
N GLU A 134 14.15 -27.71 -12.61
CA GLU A 134 14.65 -29.03 -13.06
C GLU A 134 14.65 -29.13 -14.58
N SER A 135 13.59 -28.68 -15.27
CA SER A 135 13.55 -28.68 -16.74
C SER A 135 14.49 -27.65 -17.40
N ALA A 136 14.91 -26.62 -16.67
CA ALA A 136 15.79 -25.56 -17.17
C ALA A 136 17.27 -25.84 -16.90
N ARG A 137 17.59 -26.88 -16.11
CA ARG A 137 18.97 -27.36 -15.95
C ARG A 137 19.34 -28.19 -17.19
N PRO A 138 20.48 -27.87 -17.86
CA PRO A 138 20.97 -28.64 -19.01
C PRO A 138 21.40 -30.06 -18.62
#